data_AF-A0A1I2N9A7-F1
#
_entry.id   AF-A0A1I2N9A7-F1
#
_cell.length_a   1.000
_cell.length_b   1.000
_cell.length_c   1.000
_cell.angle_alpha   90.00
_cell.angle_beta   90.00
_cell.angle_gamma   90.00
#
_symmetry.space_group_name_H-M   'P 1'
#
loop_
_entity.id
_entity.type
_entity.pdbx_description
1 polymer ?
#
loop_
_entity_poly.entity_id
_entity_poly.type
_entity_poly.pdbx_seq_one_letter_code
_entity_poly.pdbx_strand_id
1 'polypeptide(L)'
;MTLRDRVWDAVLCELATEDAQFKISELDFDDSQRHTVRRVLREMENLSWLERTSDVGRIWYAGEKARRYVKLSEEAELLENES
;
A
#
# COMPACT_ATOMS: atom_id res chain seq x y z
N MET A 1 11.71 13.11 -7.10
CA MET A 1 10.77 12.30 -6.30
C MET A 1 9.63 13.21 -5.85
N THR A 2 8.39 12.86 -6.18
CA THR A 2 7.16 13.63 -5.89
C THR A 2 6.47 13.13 -4.62
N LEU A 3 5.48 13.87 -4.11
CA LEU A 3 4.64 13.37 -3.01
C LEU A 3 3.88 12.10 -3.41
N ARG A 4 3.47 11.98 -4.69
CA ARG A 4 2.84 10.76 -5.20
C ARG A 4 3.78 9.57 -5.08
N ASP A 5 5.04 9.73 -5.50
CA ASP A 5 6.04 8.66 -5.47
C ASP A 5 6.27 8.18 -4.03
N ARG A 6 6.39 9.11 -3.08
CA ARG A 6 6.53 8.79 -1.64
C ARG A 6 5.31 8.05 -1.08
N VAL A 7 4.10 8.41 -1.49
CA VAL A 7 2.88 7.71 -1.05
C VAL A 7 2.86 6.28 -1.60
N TRP A 8 3.23 6.08 -2.86
CA TRP A 8 3.33 4.73 -3.43
C TRP A 8 4.34 3.88 -2.67
N ASP A 9 5.53 4.42 -2.42
CA ASP A 9 6.60 3.75 -1.69
C ASP A 9 6.14 3.34 -0.28
N ALA A 10 5.64 4.30 0.51
CA ALA A 10 5.18 4.03 1.88
C ALA A 10 4.07 2.97 1.91
N VAL A 11 3.10 3.05 0.99
CA VAL A 11 2.01 2.07 0.94
C VAL A 11 2.49 0.68 0.57
N LEU A 12 3.39 0.55 -0.41
CA LEU A 12 3.90 -0.77 -0.80
C LEU A 12 4.69 -1.43 0.34
N CYS A 13 5.44 -0.64 1.11
CA CYS A 13 6.11 -1.11 2.32
C CYS A 13 5.11 -1.62 3.36
N GLU A 14 4.03 -0.88 3.65
CA GLU A 14 2.98 -1.35 4.57
C GLU A 14 2.30 -2.64 4.07
N LEU A 15 2.06 -2.75 2.77
CA LEU A 15 1.46 -3.95 2.18
C LEU A 15 2.38 -5.18 2.16
N ALA A 16 3.69 -4.97 2.29
CA ALA A 16 4.69 -6.04 2.40
C ALA A 16 4.83 -6.56 3.84
N THR A 17 4.15 -5.96 4.82
CA THR A 17 4.08 -6.49 6.18
C THR A 17 3.11 -7.66 6.28
N GLU A 18 3.23 -8.48 7.33
CA GLU A 18 2.35 -9.63 7.57
C GLU A 18 0.87 -9.26 7.65
N ASP A 19 0.55 -8.08 8.22
CA ASP A 19 -0.82 -7.61 8.41
C ASP A 19 -1.45 -7.07 7.10
N ALA A 20 -0.63 -6.60 6.16
CA ALA A 20 -1.02 -6.07 4.85
C ALA A 20 -2.20 -5.08 4.88
N GLN A 21 -2.27 -4.27 5.94
CA GLN A 21 -3.30 -3.26 6.18
C GLN A 21 -2.72 -2.04 6.90
N PHE A 22 -3.30 -0.87 6.70
CA PHE A 22 -2.85 0.36 7.36
C PHE A 22 -3.95 1.43 7.41
N LYS A 23 -3.76 2.42 8.30
CA LYS A 23 -4.51 3.68 8.33
C LYS A 23 -3.65 4.80 7.76
N ILE A 24 -4.31 5.81 7.20
CA ILE A 24 -3.60 7.02 6.72
C ILE A 24 -2.76 7.64 7.83
N SER A 25 -3.25 7.68 9.07
CA SER A 25 -2.55 8.25 10.22
C SER A 25 -1.25 7.53 10.60
N GLU A 26 -1.08 6.28 10.17
CA GLU A 26 0.14 5.49 10.40
C GLU A 26 1.22 5.85 9.37
N LEU A 27 0.85 6.47 8.25
CA LEU A 27 1.79 6.98 7.26
C LEU A 27 2.38 8.33 7.69
N ASP A 28 3.69 8.46 7.56
CA ASP A 28 4.50 9.65 7.89
C ASP A 28 4.35 10.77 6.85
N PHE A 29 3.16 11.37 6.80
CA PHE A 29 2.84 12.53 5.98
C PHE A 29 2.20 13.63 6.81
N ASP A 30 2.58 14.87 6.52
CA ASP A 30 2.03 16.06 7.18
C ASP A 30 0.53 16.22 6.91
N ASP A 31 -0.17 16.91 7.81
CA ASP A 31 -1.59 17.21 7.66
C ASP A 31 -1.92 17.95 6.36
N SER A 32 -1.02 18.85 5.93
CA SER A 32 -1.13 19.58 4.66
C SER A 32 -1.09 18.66 3.43
N GLN A 33 -0.46 17.48 3.56
CA GLN A 33 -0.29 16.50 2.48
C GLN A 33 -1.45 15.51 2.40
N ARG A 34 -2.28 15.40 3.46
CA ARG A 34 -3.34 14.38 3.59
C ARG A 34 -4.37 14.40 2.45
N HIS A 35 -4.63 15.55 1.84
CA HIS A 35 -5.51 15.62 0.68
C HIS A 35 -4.92 14.84 -0.51
N THR A 36 -3.64 15.07 -0.82
CA THR A 36 -2.94 14.36 -1.88
C THR A 36 -2.80 12.88 -1.55
N VAL A 37 -2.48 12.52 -0.30
CA VAL A 37 -2.41 11.12 0.14
C VAL A 37 -3.72 10.40 -0.15
N ARG A 38 -4.87 10.96 0.30
CA ARG A 38 -6.20 10.36 0.04
C ARG A 38 -6.48 10.19 -1.46
N ARG A 39 -6.10 11.18 -2.28
CA ARG A 39 -6.28 11.09 -3.73
C ARG A 39 -5.47 9.95 -4.32
N VAL A 40 -4.21 9.78 -3.91
CA VAL A 40 -3.35 8.70 -4.40
C VAL A 40 -3.88 7.33 -3.96
N LEU A 41 -4.32 7.18 -2.70
CA LEU A 41 -4.89 5.91 -2.22
C LEU A 41 -6.14 5.49 -2.99
N ARG A 42 -7.01 6.44 -3.35
CA ARG A 42 -8.16 6.16 -4.22
C ARG A 42 -7.75 5.72 -5.63
N GLU A 43 -6.70 6.32 -6.19
CA GLU A 43 -6.14 5.87 -7.47
C GLU A 43 -5.56 4.46 -7.34
N MET A 44 -4.88 4.13 -6.23
CA MET A 44 -4.38 2.78 -5.97
C MET A 44 -5.51 1.76 -5.84
N GLU A 45 -6.63 2.14 -5.21
CA GLU A 45 -7.86 1.33 -5.13
C GLU A 45 -8.47 1.09 -6.52
N ASN A 46 -8.62 2.15 -7.33
CA ASN A 46 -9.09 2.03 -8.71
C ASN A 46 -8.18 1.12 -9.57
N LEU A 47 -6.90 1.04 -9.23
CA LEU A 47 -5.92 0.18 -9.89
C LEU A 47 -5.82 -1.22 -9.26
N SER A 48 -6.65 -1.53 -8.27
CA SER A 48 -6.72 -2.81 -7.54
C SER A 48 -5.49 -3.13 -6.67
N TRP A 49 -4.72 -2.12 -6.29
CA TRP A 49 -3.62 -2.26 -5.32
C TRP A 49 -4.11 -2.20 -3.87
N LEU A 50 -5.19 -1.46 -3.64
CA LEU A 50 -5.83 -1.32 -2.32
C LEU A 50 -7.31 -1.68 -2.40
N GLU A 51 -7.89 -1.98 -1.25
CA GLU A 51 -9.33 -2.11 -1.06
C GLU A 51 -9.75 -1.58 0.31
N ARG A 52 -11.03 -1.23 0.45
CA ARG A 52 -11.64 -0.82 1.72
C ARG A 52 -12.91 -1.61 1.96
N THR A 53 -13.21 -1.87 3.23
CA THR A 53 -14.45 -2.55 3.65
C THR A 53 -15.69 -1.65 3.52
N SER A 54 -15.50 -0.34 3.40
CA SER A 54 -16.55 0.64 3.10
C SER A 54 -15.95 1.95 2.57
N ASP A 55 -16.75 2.75 1.87
CA ASP A 55 -16.33 4.06 1.36
C ASP A 55 -15.84 5.03 2.45
N VAL A 56 -16.33 4.85 3.67
CA VAL A 56 -15.98 5.60 4.88
C VAL A 56 -14.89 4.90 5.72
N GLY A 57 -14.48 3.71 5.30
CA GLY A 57 -13.48 2.89 5.97
C GLY A 57 -12.17 3.66 6.12
N ARG A 58 -11.64 3.65 7.36
CA ARG A 58 -10.37 4.31 7.71
C ARG A 58 -9.15 3.40 7.54
N ILE A 59 -9.40 2.10 7.34
CA ILE A 59 -8.40 1.06 7.17
C ILE A 59 -8.37 0.69 5.69
N TRP A 60 -7.18 0.62 5.13
CA TRP A 60 -6.88 0.16 3.79
C TRP A 60 -6.28 -1.24 3.89
N TYR A 61 -6.68 -2.12 2.98
CA TYR A 61 -6.20 -3.49 2.88
C TYR A 61 -5.53 -3.71 1.52
N ALA A 62 -4.67 -4.73 1.42
CA ALA A 62 -4.12 -5.17 0.15
C ALA A 62 -5.23 -5.51 -0.85
N GLY A 63 -5.25 -4.88 -2.02
CA GLY A 63 -6.12 -5.25 -3.13
C GLY A 63 -5.63 -6.49 -3.88
N GLU A 64 -6.37 -6.91 -4.91
CA GLU A 64 -6.05 -8.09 -5.72
C GLU A 64 -4.61 -8.09 -6.27
N LYS A 65 -4.15 -6.96 -6.83
CA LYS A 65 -2.79 -6.86 -7.38
C LYS A 65 -1.74 -6.94 -6.28
N ALA A 66 -1.95 -6.27 -5.15
CA ALA A 66 -1.00 -6.30 -4.05
C ALA A 66 -0.84 -7.74 -3.50
N ARG A 67 -1.95 -8.44 -3.25
CA ARG A 67 -1.93 -9.85 -2.82
C ARG A 67 -1.17 -10.76 -3.79
N ARG A 68 -1.25 -10.48 -5.10
CA ARG A 68 -0.57 -11.26 -6.13
C ARG A 68 0.90 -10.92 -6.28
N TYR A 69 1.27 -9.64 -6.26
CA TYR A 69 2.62 -9.20 -6.67
C TYR A 69 3.54 -8.88 -5.51
N VAL A 70 3.02 -8.47 -4.35
CA VAL A 70 3.85 -8.16 -3.19
C VAL A 70 4.40 -9.47 -2.58
N LYS A 71 3.57 -10.51 -2.45
CA LYS A 71 3.99 -11.82 -1.94
C LYS A 71 4.96 -12.58 -2.86
N LEU A 72 4.96 -12.30 -4.17
CA LEU A 72 5.94 -12.87 -5.09
C LEU A 72 7.37 -12.41 -4.78
N SER A 73 7.56 -11.27 -4.11
CA SER A 73 8.90 -10.82 -3.71
C SER A 73 9.48 -11.67 -2.58
N GLU A 74 8.68 -12.03 -1.57
CA GLU A 74 9.12 -12.94 -0.48
C GLU A 74 9.43 -14.34 -1.01
N GLU A 75 8.59 -14.89 -1.88
CA GLU A 75 8.82 -16.21 -2.49
C GLU A 75 10.07 -16.24 -3.39
N ALA A 76 10.33 -15.15 -4.11
CA ALA A 76 11.53 -15.04 -4.95
C ALA A 76 12.82 -14.96 -4.11
N GLU A 77 12.81 -14.22 -2.99
CA GLU A 77 13.94 -14.15 -2.06
C GLU A 77 14.26 -15.51 -1.41
N LEU A 78 13.24 -16.33 -1.12
CA LEU A 78 13.46 -17.68 -0.62
C LEU A 78 14.18 -18.56 -1.64
N LEU A 79 13.81 -18.47 -2.92
CA LEU A 79 14.42 -19.27 -3.99
C LEU A 79 15.88 -18.88 -4.28
N GLU A 80 16.23 -17.59 -4.17
CA GLU A 80 17.62 -17.14 -4.32
C GLU A 80 18.54 -17.61 -3.18
N ASN A 81 18.00 -17.77 -1.96
CA ASN A 81 18.76 -18.22 -0.79
C ASN A 81 18.92 -19.76 -0.71
N GLU A 82 18.18 -20.52 -1.53
CA GLU A 82 18.27 -21.98 -1.65
C GLU A 82 19.13 -22.45 -2.85
N SER A 83 19.62 -21.51 -3.69
CA SER A 83 20.39 -21.75 -4.92
C SER A 83 21.89 -21.49 -4.75
#